data_AF-A0A093CN36-F1
#
_entry.id   AF-A0A093CN36-F1
#
_cell.length_a   1.000
_cell.length_b   1.000
_cell.length_c   1.000
_cell.angle_alpha   90.00
_cell.angle_beta   90.00
_cell.angle_gamma   90.00
#
_symmetry.space_group_name_H-M   'P 1'
#
loop_
_entity.id
_entity.type
_entity.pdbx_description
1 polymer ?
#
loop_
_entity_poly.entity_id
_entity_poly.type
_entity_poly.pdbx_seq_one_letter_code
_entity_poly.pdbx_strand_id
1 'polypeptide(L)'
;PLCSNNNPYASFGATLARDEEQNLWSTPHDVTHTEADDDRVLYNMIVVRNQLDKDSEEWQKLNYDIYTLRQTRKEVRSRWKHILEDLGFQKEADSLLSVTKLSIISDSQNMGKARDILLKLSEETNIFPTSWELSERYLFVVDRLIALDAADEFFKMASVVYPKRPNGGR
;
A
#
# COMPACT_ATOMS: atom_id res chain seq x y z
N PRO A 1 -33.94 -8.17 28.34
CA PRO A 1 -33.58 -9.37 27.53
C PRO A 1 -33.11 -8.94 26.14
N LEU A 2 -31.94 -9.45 25.78
CA LEU A 2 -31.12 -9.13 24.61
C LEU A 2 -31.80 -9.51 23.29
N CYS A 3 -31.73 -8.63 22.30
CA CYS A 3 -31.60 -9.06 20.91
C CYS A 3 -30.34 -8.40 20.35
N SER A 4 -29.27 -9.19 20.33
CA SER A 4 -27.93 -8.88 19.83
C SER A 4 -28.03 -8.50 18.36
N ASN A 5 -27.74 -7.25 18.02
CA ASN A 5 -27.58 -6.83 16.64
C ASN A 5 -26.15 -7.20 16.20
N ASN A 6 -25.88 -8.51 16.09
CA ASN A 6 -24.62 -9.05 15.60
C ASN A 6 -24.57 -8.91 14.08
N ASN A 7 -24.36 -7.70 13.59
CA ASN A 7 -23.86 -7.48 12.24
C ASN A 7 -22.36 -7.16 12.33
N PRO A 8 -21.45 -8.12 12.08
CA PRO A 8 -20.01 -7.86 12.07
C PRO A 8 -19.55 -6.92 10.95
N TYR A 9 -20.47 -6.44 10.09
CA TYR A 9 -20.18 -5.63 8.90
C TYR A 9 -20.81 -4.23 8.92
N ALA A 10 -21.40 -3.77 10.01
CA ALA A 10 -22.10 -2.46 10.06
C ALA A 10 -21.18 -1.22 10.09
N SER A 11 -19.86 -1.35 9.97
CA SER A 11 -18.90 -0.27 10.24
C SER A 11 -18.04 0.15 9.04
N PHE A 12 -18.37 -0.23 7.81
CA PHE A 12 -17.68 0.32 6.62
C PHE A 12 -18.39 1.61 6.18
N GLY A 13 -18.18 2.70 6.91
CA GLY A 13 -18.75 4.02 6.56
C GLY A 13 -19.04 4.96 7.73
N ALA A 14 -18.95 4.49 8.98
CA ALA A 14 -19.05 5.38 10.13
C ALA A 14 -17.69 6.06 10.35
N THR A 15 -17.64 7.36 10.08
CA THR A 15 -16.54 8.29 10.37
C THR A 15 -16.29 8.40 11.88
N LEU A 16 -15.82 7.31 12.50
CA LEU A 16 -15.16 7.42 13.79
C LEU A 16 -13.75 7.90 13.50
N ALA A 17 -13.35 8.99 14.16
CA ALA A 17 -11.96 9.35 14.33
C ALA A 17 -11.29 8.16 15.07
N ARG A 18 -10.89 7.15 14.29
CA ARG A 18 -10.21 5.97 14.80
C ARG A 18 -8.75 6.35 14.96
N ASP A 19 -8.27 6.06 16.16
CA ASP A 19 -7.03 6.52 16.75
C ASP A 19 -5.85 6.47 15.77
N GLU A 20 -5.04 7.51 15.76
CA GLU A 20 -3.77 7.61 15.00
C GLU A 20 -2.81 6.45 15.34
N GLU A 21 -3.06 5.78 16.48
CA GLU A 21 -2.46 4.52 16.94
C GLU A 21 -2.54 3.37 15.90
N GLN A 22 -3.52 3.39 14.99
CA GLN A 22 -3.80 2.30 14.05
C GLN A 22 -3.37 2.58 12.59
N ASN A 23 -2.22 3.20 12.30
CA ASN A 23 -1.79 3.20 10.88
C ASN A 23 -1.57 1.75 10.39
N LEU A 24 -2.44 1.34 9.46
CA LEU A 24 -2.48 0.04 8.83
C LEU A 24 -1.54 -0.07 7.63
N TRP A 25 -0.84 0.99 7.24
CA TRP A 25 0.07 0.94 6.10
C TRP A 25 1.43 0.33 6.44
N SER A 26 2.27 1.07 7.15
CA SER A 26 3.69 0.70 7.31
C SER A 26 4.02 0.48 8.79
N THR A 27 4.07 1.57 9.53
CA THR A 27 4.48 1.63 10.93
C THR A 27 3.27 2.04 11.73
N PRO A 28 2.97 1.40 12.87
CA PRO A 28 1.99 1.94 13.80
C PRO A 28 2.32 3.42 14.08
N HIS A 29 1.31 4.30 14.09
CA HIS A 29 1.44 5.77 14.24
C HIS A 29 2.06 6.55 13.07
N ASP A 30 2.31 5.94 11.90
CA ASP A 30 2.73 6.73 10.73
C ASP A 30 1.56 7.60 10.23
N VAL A 31 1.59 8.90 10.51
CA VAL A 31 0.50 9.82 10.13
C VAL A 31 0.48 10.19 8.64
N THR A 32 1.49 9.75 7.87
CA THR A 32 1.62 10.11 6.45
C THR A 32 0.69 9.32 5.54
N HIS A 33 -0.03 8.33 6.09
CA HIS A 33 -0.96 7.49 5.34
C HIS A 33 -2.31 7.35 6.03
N THR A 34 -3.36 7.31 5.23
CA THR A 34 -4.71 6.98 5.70
C THR A 34 -5.03 5.51 5.42
N GLU A 35 -5.87 4.93 6.29
CA GLU A 35 -6.58 3.67 6.06
C GLU A 35 -7.28 3.64 4.68
N ALA A 36 -7.03 2.59 3.91
CA ALA A 36 -7.66 2.32 2.61
C ALA A 36 -8.17 0.88 2.54
N ASP A 37 -8.94 0.52 1.51
CA ASP A 37 -9.49 -0.84 1.35
C ASP A 37 -8.39 -1.92 1.36
N ASP A 38 -7.20 -1.61 0.83
CA ASP A 38 -6.03 -2.47 0.88
C ASP A 38 -5.55 -2.82 2.31
N ASP A 39 -5.98 -2.07 3.32
CA ASP A 39 -5.65 -2.33 4.72
C ASP A 39 -6.52 -3.40 5.37
N ARG A 40 -7.61 -3.80 4.72
CA ARG A 40 -8.59 -4.74 5.27
C ARG A 40 -7.96 -6.06 5.70
N VAL A 41 -7.00 -6.58 4.93
CA VAL A 41 -6.29 -7.82 5.27
C VAL A 41 -5.50 -7.65 6.57
N LEU A 42 -4.70 -6.59 6.67
CA LEU A 42 -3.90 -6.33 7.87
C LEU A 42 -4.78 -6.05 9.10
N TYR A 43 -5.85 -5.27 8.91
CA TYR A 43 -6.83 -5.01 9.96
C TYR A 43 -7.44 -6.30 10.50
N ASN A 44 -7.93 -7.17 9.60
CA ASN A 44 -8.53 -8.44 10.00
C ASN A 44 -7.54 -9.32 10.75
N MET A 45 -6.28 -9.41 10.29
CA MET A 45 -5.23 -10.16 10.99
C MET A 45 -5.00 -9.62 12.40
N ILE A 46 -4.94 -8.30 12.57
CA ILE A 46 -4.77 -7.63 13.87
C ILE A 46 -5.95 -7.92 14.80
N VAL A 47 -7.19 -7.81 14.29
CA VAL A 47 -8.40 -8.07 15.08
C VAL A 47 -8.45 -9.51 15.56
N VAL A 48 -8.18 -10.47 14.68
CA VAL A 48 -8.15 -11.90 15.06
C VAL A 48 -7.04 -12.17 16.07
N ARG A 49 -5.82 -11.70 15.82
CA ARG A 49 -4.69 -11.86 16.75
C ARG A 49 -5.02 -11.34 18.14
N ASN A 50 -5.69 -10.19 18.25
CA ASN A 50 -6.04 -9.58 19.55
C ASN A 50 -7.04 -10.40 20.37
N GLN A 51 -7.73 -11.37 19.76
CA GLN A 51 -8.67 -12.26 20.44
C GLN A 51 -8.03 -13.58 20.89
N LEU A 52 -6.81 -13.87 20.45
CA LEU A 52 -6.08 -15.09 20.79
C LEU A 52 -5.27 -14.92 22.08
N ASP A 53 -5.00 -16.05 22.74
CA ASP A 53 -4.05 -16.11 23.85
C ASP A 53 -2.63 -15.86 23.33
N LYS A 54 -1.86 -14.99 23.99
CA LYS A 54 -0.52 -14.60 23.57
C LYS A 54 0.49 -15.75 23.58
N ASP A 55 0.22 -16.77 24.38
CA ASP A 55 1.08 -17.95 24.49
C ASP A 55 0.73 -19.03 23.45
N SER A 56 -0.31 -18.82 22.63
CA SER A 56 -0.72 -19.77 21.61
C SER A 56 0.14 -19.69 20.34
N GLU A 57 0.30 -20.84 19.67
CA GLU A 57 1.03 -20.94 18.39
C GLU A 57 0.34 -20.10 17.30
N GLU A 58 -0.99 -20.06 17.29
CA GLU A 58 -1.78 -19.27 16.34
C GLU A 58 -1.56 -17.76 16.55
N TRP A 59 -1.44 -17.30 17.79
CA TRP A 59 -1.10 -15.90 18.08
C TRP A 59 0.30 -15.57 17.57
N GLN A 60 1.28 -16.42 17.84
CA GLN A 60 2.66 -16.22 17.38
C GLN A 60 2.75 -16.16 15.86
N LYS A 61 2.07 -17.08 15.17
CA LYS A 61 1.98 -17.11 13.71
C LYS A 61 1.36 -15.83 13.16
N LEU A 62 0.19 -15.42 13.65
CA LEU A 62 -0.45 -14.19 13.18
C LEU A 62 0.40 -12.95 13.46
N ASN A 63 1.09 -12.90 14.61
CA ASN A 63 1.99 -11.81 14.92
C ASN A 63 3.17 -11.73 13.93
N TYR A 64 3.73 -12.88 13.57
CA TYR A 64 4.78 -12.97 12.55
C TYR A 64 4.29 -12.58 11.14
N ASP A 65 3.09 -13.03 10.75
CA ASP A 65 2.50 -12.71 9.45
C ASP A 65 2.20 -11.20 9.34
N ILE A 66 1.66 -10.59 10.41
CA ILE A 66 1.44 -9.13 10.52
C ILE A 66 2.77 -8.38 10.35
N TYR A 67 3.82 -8.82 11.04
CA TYR A 67 5.15 -8.22 10.93
C TYR A 67 5.67 -8.30 9.49
N THR A 68 5.59 -9.49 8.89
CA THR A 68 6.05 -9.75 7.52
C THR A 68 5.32 -8.87 6.51
N LEU A 69 3.99 -8.76 6.60
CA LEU A 69 3.20 -7.91 5.72
C LEU A 69 3.62 -6.44 5.83
N ARG A 70 3.84 -5.94 7.04
CA ARG A 70 4.33 -4.56 7.26
C ARG A 70 5.72 -4.34 6.68
N GLN A 71 6.63 -5.31 6.79
CA GLN A 71 7.96 -5.22 6.20
C GLN A 71 7.90 -5.17 4.68
N THR A 72 7.08 -6.02 4.05
CA THR A 72 6.85 -5.98 2.61
C THR A 72 6.35 -4.61 2.16
N ARG A 73 5.39 -4.02 2.87
CA ARG A 73 4.87 -2.66 2.57
C ARG A 73 5.95 -1.58 2.67
N LYS A 74 6.78 -1.64 3.72
CA LYS A 74 7.93 -0.74 3.89
C LYS A 74 8.95 -0.88 2.77
N GLU A 75 9.24 -2.11 2.36
CA GLU A 75 10.18 -2.40 1.29
C GLU A 75 9.69 -1.81 -0.03
N VAL A 76 8.43 -2.04 -0.42
CA VAL A 76 7.86 -1.44 -1.64
C VAL A 76 7.96 0.08 -1.59
N ARG A 77 7.57 0.71 -0.47
CA ARG A 77 7.69 2.18 -0.31
C ARG A 77 9.15 2.64 -0.47
N SER A 78 10.11 1.91 0.09
CA SER A 78 11.53 2.21 -0.02
C SER A 78 12.02 2.13 -1.47
N ARG A 79 11.56 1.13 -2.24
CA ARG A 79 11.92 0.97 -3.65
C ARG A 79 11.38 2.12 -4.50
N TRP A 80 10.14 2.53 -4.26
CA TRP A 80 9.55 3.69 -4.90
C TRP A 80 10.31 4.98 -4.56
N LYS A 81 10.63 5.17 -3.27
CA LYS A 81 11.40 6.33 -2.80
C LYS A 81 12.76 6.40 -3.50
N HIS A 82 13.47 5.27 -3.59
CA HIS A 82 14.76 5.21 -4.26
C HIS A 82 14.69 5.66 -5.72
N ILE A 83 13.68 5.19 -6.48
CA ILE A 83 13.49 5.63 -7.87
C ILE A 83 13.19 7.12 -7.96
N LEU A 84 12.33 7.65 -7.08
CA LEU A 84 12.03 9.09 -7.05
C LEU A 84 13.29 9.92 -6.78
N GLU A 85 14.14 9.46 -5.86
CA GLU A 85 15.41 10.09 -5.55
C GLU A 85 16.37 10.07 -6.74
N ASP A 86 16.46 8.97 -7.48
CA ASP A 86 17.29 8.86 -8.69
C ASP A 86 16.79 9.75 -9.83
N LEU A 87 15.49 10.05 -9.88
CA LEU A 87 14.89 11.00 -10.83
C LEU A 87 15.03 12.47 -10.43
N GLY A 88 15.57 12.78 -9.25
CA GLY A 88 15.78 14.15 -8.80
C GLY A 88 14.74 14.69 -7.81
N PHE A 89 13.87 13.85 -7.26
CA PHE A 89 12.85 14.25 -6.28
C PHE A 89 13.32 14.05 -4.83
N GLN A 90 14.60 14.27 -4.51
CA GLN A 90 15.13 13.88 -3.20
C GLN A 90 14.46 14.58 -2.02
N LYS A 91 13.96 15.82 -2.22
CA LYS A 91 13.29 16.59 -1.17
C LYS A 91 11.79 16.30 -1.10
N GLU A 92 11.20 15.90 -2.22
CA GLU A 92 9.76 15.72 -2.42
C GLU A 92 9.33 14.25 -2.32
N ALA A 93 10.25 13.29 -2.38
CA ALA A 93 9.93 11.85 -2.47
C ALA A 93 8.99 11.37 -1.37
N ASP A 94 9.20 11.78 -0.11
CA ASP A 94 8.31 11.41 0.99
C ASP A 94 6.91 12.04 0.84
N SER A 95 6.83 13.27 0.32
CA SER A 95 5.55 13.94 0.06
C SER A 95 4.80 13.30 -1.12
N LEU A 96 5.51 12.92 -2.17
CA LEU A 96 4.95 12.25 -3.34
C LEU A 96 4.38 10.88 -2.98
N LEU A 97 4.99 10.19 -2.02
CA LEU A 97 4.53 8.88 -1.52
C LEU A 97 3.46 8.95 -0.44
N SER A 98 3.21 10.10 0.19
CA SER A 98 2.21 10.25 1.24
C SER A 98 0.79 10.20 0.66
N VAL A 99 -0.08 9.33 1.17
CA VAL A 99 -1.47 9.21 0.70
C VAL A 99 -2.43 9.38 1.86
N THR A 100 -3.07 10.55 1.94
CA THR A 100 -4.03 10.92 2.99
C THR A 100 -5.48 10.91 2.50
N LYS A 101 -6.48 11.03 3.39
CA LYS A 101 -7.91 11.22 3.05
C LYS A 101 -8.18 12.34 2.04
N LEU A 102 -7.29 13.33 1.97
CA LEU A 102 -7.39 14.48 1.07
C LEU A 102 -6.73 14.22 -0.30
N SER A 103 -6.16 13.04 -0.51
CA SER A 103 -5.59 12.66 -1.80
C SER A 103 -6.73 12.46 -2.79
N ILE A 104 -6.75 13.29 -3.83
CA ILE A 104 -7.75 13.25 -4.90
C ILE A 104 -6.99 12.97 -6.20
N ILE A 105 -7.59 12.16 -7.05
CA ILE A 105 -7.08 11.91 -8.41
C ILE A 105 -7.39 13.14 -9.26
N SER A 106 -6.37 13.65 -9.94
CA SER A 106 -6.41 14.95 -10.61
C SER A 106 -7.44 15.01 -11.74
N ASP A 107 -7.64 13.90 -12.47
CA ASP A 107 -8.65 13.74 -13.52
C ASP A 107 -9.07 12.26 -13.67
N SER A 108 -10.33 12.02 -14.02
CA SER A 108 -10.86 10.73 -14.46
C SER A 108 -10.05 10.09 -15.60
N GLN A 109 -9.50 10.89 -16.53
CA GLN A 109 -8.64 10.38 -17.60
C GLN A 109 -7.27 9.92 -17.08
N ASN A 110 -6.70 10.67 -16.12
CA ASN A 110 -5.45 10.30 -15.48
C ASN A 110 -5.59 9.01 -14.68
N MET A 111 -6.79 8.72 -14.18
CA MET A 111 -7.07 7.50 -13.45
C MET A 111 -6.87 6.24 -14.31
N GLY A 112 -7.38 6.25 -15.56
CA GLY A 112 -7.15 5.14 -16.49
C GLY A 112 -5.66 4.94 -16.78
N LYS A 113 -4.97 6.03 -17.11
CA LYS A 113 -3.51 6.01 -17.36
C LYS A 113 -2.73 5.54 -16.13
N ALA A 114 -3.12 5.96 -14.93
CA ALA A 114 -2.48 5.57 -13.68
C ALA A 114 -2.63 4.06 -13.40
N ARG A 115 -3.82 3.50 -13.64
CA ARG A 115 -4.03 2.04 -13.57
C ARG A 115 -3.14 1.31 -14.57
N ASP A 116 -3.07 1.76 -15.81
CA ASP A 116 -2.28 1.11 -16.85
C ASP A 116 -0.78 1.10 -16.52
N ILE A 117 -0.25 2.23 -16.04
CA ILE A 117 1.17 2.32 -15.63
C ILE A 117 1.43 1.45 -14.40
N LEU A 118 0.53 1.46 -13.41
CA LEU A 118 0.69 0.64 -12.22
C LEU A 118 0.63 -0.87 -12.54
N LEU A 119 -0.25 -1.27 -13.45
CA LEU A 119 -0.32 -2.64 -13.96
C LEU A 119 0.99 -3.03 -14.64
N LYS A 120 1.49 -2.21 -15.58
CA LYS A 120 2.79 -2.44 -16.23
C LYS A 120 3.94 -2.55 -15.22
N LEU A 121 3.98 -1.68 -14.21
CA LEU A 121 4.97 -1.76 -13.13
C LEU A 121 4.91 -3.13 -12.42
N SER A 122 3.72 -3.65 -12.14
CA SER A 122 3.55 -4.96 -11.51
C SER A 122 3.92 -6.14 -12.42
N GLU A 123 3.65 -6.01 -13.72
CA GLU A 123 3.85 -7.08 -14.70
C GLU A 123 5.28 -7.16 -15.18
N GLU A 124 5.94 -6.02 -15.40
CA GLU A 124 7.24 -5.94 -16.08
C GLU A 124 8.42 -5.68 -15.12
N THR A 125 8.15 -5.30 -13.87
CA THR A 125 9.19 -5.02 -12.88
C THR A 125 9.01 -5.89 -11.62
N ASN A 126 10.06 -5.97 -10.82
CA ASN A 126 10.07 -6.54 -9.49
C ASN A 126 9.95 -5.45 -8.41
N ILE A 127 9.47 -4.24 -8.74
CA ILE A 127 9.24 -3.19 -7.75
C ILE A 127 8.25 -3.66 -6.67
N PHE A 128 7.26 -4.44 -7.10
CA PHE A 128 6.33 -5.17 -6.25
C PHE A 128 6.75 -6.64 -6.08
N PRO A 129 6.57 -7.24 -4.89
CA PRO A 129 6.68 -8.69 -4.69
C PRO A 129 5.65 -9.47 -5.51
N THR A 130 5.93 -10.75 -5.79
CA THR A 130 5.10 -11.61 -6.66
C THR A 130 3.67 -11.82 -6.17
N SER A 131 3.43 -11.78 -4.87
CA SER A 131 2.10 -11.94 -4.25
C SER A 131 1.43 -10.63 -3.88
N TRP A 132 1.90 -9.50 -4.44
CA TRP A 132 1.38 -8.18 -4.12
C TRP A 132 0.17 -7.85 -4.99
N GLU A 133 -0.98 -7.62 -4.37
CA GLU A 133 -2.16 -7.10 -5.05
C GLU A 133 -2.01 -5.60 -5.35
N LEU A 134 -2.51 -5.16 -6.51
CA LEU A 134 -2.44 -3.75 -6.92
C LEU A 134 -3.12 -2.87 -5.87
N SER A 135 -2.29 -2.14 -5.12
CA SER A 135 -2.76 -1.27 -4.04
C SER A 135 -3.25 0.06 -4.61
N GLU A 136 -4.48 0.44 -4.26
CA GLU A 136 -5.10 1.71 -4.65
C GLU A 136 -4.26 2.91 -4.26
N ARG A 137 -3.49 2.83 -3.17
CA ARG A 137 -2.61 3.92 -2.73
C ARG A 137 -1.56 4.30 -3.76
N TYR A 138 -0.98 3.33 -4.46
CA TYR A 138 0.00 3.62 -5.50
C TYR A 138 -0.64 4.22 -6.75
N LEU A 139 -1.96 4.11 -6.95
CA LEU A 139 -2.64 4.86 -8.02
C LEU A 139 -2.53 6.37 -7.80
N PHE A 140 -2.72 6.85 -6.57
CA PHE A 140 -2.57 8.28 -6.27
C PHE A 140 -1.13 8.76 -6.47
N VAL A 141 -0.14 7.92 -6.17
CA VAL A 141 1.26 8.26 -6.43
C VAL A 141 1.51 8.35 -7.93
N VAL A 142 1.02 7.39 -8.72
CA VAL A 142 1.17 7.42 -10.19
C VAL A 142 0.42 8.60 -10.80
N ASP A 143 -0.79 8.93 -10.33
CA ASP A 143 -1.54 10.12 -10.79
C ASP A 143 -0.73 11.40 -10.60
N ARG A 144 -0.07 11.58 -9.45
CA ARG A 144 0.82 12.73 -9.22
C ARG A 144 2.02 12.71 -10.15
N LEU A 145 2.60 11.55 -10.42
CA LEU A 145 3.70 11.43 -11.39
C LEU A 145 3.24 11.76 -12.81
N ILE A 146 2.00 11.43 -13.18
CA ILE A 146 1.41 11.84 -14.48
C ILE A 146 1.25 13.35 -14.52
N ALA A 147 0.76 13.98 -13.46
CA ALA A 147 0.61 15.44 -13.37
C ALA A 147 1.97 16.19 -13.44
N LEU A 148 3.05 15.54 -13.01
CA LEU A 148 4.42 16.04 -13.10
C LEU A 148 5.15 15.65 -14.40
N ASP A 149 4.48 14.96 -15.31
CA ASP A 149 5.06 14.38 -16.54
C ASP A 149 6.28 13.47 -16.29
N ALA A 150 6.31 12.80 -15.13
CA ALA A 150 7.43 11.97 -14.67
C ALA A 150 7.11 10.46 -14.65
N ALA A 151 5.87 10.07 -14.97
CA ALA A 151 5.43 8.67 -14.82
C ALA A 151 6.14 7.71 -15.79
N ASP A 152 6.43 8.16 -17.01
CA ASP A 152 7.13 7.34 -18.00
C ASP A 152 8.62 7.19 -17.67
N GLU A 153 9.30 8.22 -17.15
CA GLU A 153 10.67 8.06 -16.63
C GLU A 153 10.71 7.18 -15.38
N PHE A 154 9.72 7.30 -14.50
CA PHE A 154 9.59 6.42 -13.34
C PHE A 154 9.50 4.96 -13.75
N PHE A 155 8.65 4.65 -14.73
CA PHE A 155 8.55 3.28 -15.25
C PHE A 155 9.87 2.80 -15.86
N LYS A 156 10.53 3.61 -16.70
CA LYS A 156 11.82 3.25 -17.31
C LYS A 156 12.88 2.96 -16.25
N MET A 157 12.97 3.81 -15.22
CA MET A 157 13.92 3.63 -14.12
C MET A 157 13.59 2.37 -13.31
N ALA A 158 12.32 2.14 -12.98
CA ALA A 158 11.87 0.94 -12.28
C ALA A 158 12.24 -0.35 -13.03
N SER A 159 12.11 -0.36 -14.36
CA SER A 159 12.47 -1.50 -15.21
C SER A 159 13.97 -1.77 -15.24
N VAL A 160 14.82 -0.77 -15.01
CA VAL A 160 16.28 -0.92 -14.94
C VAL A 160 16.73 -1.33 -13.54
N VAL A 161 16.19 -0.69 -12.50
CA VAL A 161 16.61 -0.90 -11.10
C VAL A 161 16.00 -2.18 -10.51
N TYR A 162 14.75 -2.48 -10.86
CA TYR A 162 14.02 -3.66 -10.41
C TYR A 162 13.53 -4.49 -11.60
N PRO A 163 14.42 -5.02 -12.44
CA PRO A 163 14.01 -5.80 -13.60
C PRO A 163 13.30 -7.07 -13.16
N LYS A 164 12.17 -7.38 -13.81
CA LYS A 164 11.64 -8.74 -13.75
C LYS A 164 12.50 -9.59 -14.66
N ARG A 165 13.03 -10.70 -14.14
CA ARG A 165 13.82 -11.61 -14.99
C ARG A 165 12.93 -12.00 -16.17
N PRO A 166 13.42 -11.96 -17.42
CA PRO A 166 12.66 -12.52 -18.51
C PRO A 166 12.34 -13.96 -18.10
N ASN A 167 11.07 -14.34 -18.19
CA ASN A 167 10.66 -15.73 -17.98
C ASN A 167 11.46 -16.56 -18.99
N GLY A 168 12.61 -17.07 -18.55
CA GLY A 168 13.45 -17.95 -19.33
C GLY A 168 12.60 -19.17 -19.62
N GLY A 169 12.28 -19.34 -20.90
CA GLY A 169 11.48 -20.45 -21.37
C GLY A 169 11.93 -21.77 -20.76
N ARG A 170 10.95 -22.51 -20.27
CA ARG A 170 10.99 -23.97 -20.26
C ARG A 170 9.77 -24.43 -21.03
#